data_AF-A0A9Q7SAR1-F1
#
_entry.id   AF-A0A9Q7SAR1-F1
#
_cell.length_a   1.000
_cell.length_b   1.000
_cell.length_c   1.000
_cell.angle_alpha   90.00
_cell.angle_beta   90.00
_cell.angle_gamma   90.00
#
_symmetry.space_group_name_H-M   'P 1'
#
loop_
_entity.id
_entity.type
_entity.pdbx_description
1 polymer ?
#
loop_
_entity_poly.entity_id
_entity_poly.type
_entity_poly.pdbx_seq_one_letter_code
_entity_poly.pdbx_strand_id
1 'polypeptide(L)' 'MKARPLVTHPDRGAELGTVSAAGRPAWTPNDLTTEPPDTGMVKVHWHDSFDPESLYWEYAQELQTVR' A
#
# COMPACT_ATOMS: atom_id res chain seq x y z
N MET A 1 0.66 -9.63 17.97
CA MET A 1 0.32 -8.86 16.76
C MET A 1 1.37 -9.15 15.71
N LYS A 2 1.02 -9.66 14.52
CA LYS A 2 2.02 -9.85 13.46
C LYS A 2 2.51 -8.47 13.02
N ALA A 3 3.82 -8.27 12.92
CA ALA A 3 4.40 -7.05 12.37
C ALA A 3 3.90 -6.85 10.94
N ARG A 4 3.54 -5.62 10.59
CA ARG A 4 3.17 -5.29 9.21
C ARG A 4 4.45 -5.16 8.39
N PRO A 5 4.54 -5.79 7.21
CA PRO A 5 5.72 -5.68 6.35
C PRO A 5 6.00 -4.21 5.99
N LEU A 6 7.24 -3.78 6.18
CA LEU A 6 7.77 -2.54 5.65
C LEU A 6 8.23 -2.79 4.21
N VAL A 7 7.85 -1.91 3.29
CA VAL A 7 8.08 -2.09 1.84
C VAL A 7 8.61 -0.82 1.18
N THR A 8 9.25 -0.98 0.03
CA THR A 8 9.53 0.09 -0.95
C THR A 8 8.88 -0.27 -2.29
N HIS A 9 8.70 0.73 -3.15
CA HIS A 9 8.26 0.54 -4.54
C HIS A 9 9.31 1.16 -5.49
N PRO A 10 9.75 0.48 -6.57
CA PRO A 10 10.76 1.00 -7.49
C PRO A 10 10.47 2.40 -8.03
N ASP A 11 9.19 2.68 -8.34
CA ASP A 11 8.77 3.98 -8.90
C ASP A 11 8.61 5.09 -7.84
N ARG A 12 8.72 4.77 -6.55
CA ARG A 12 8.65 5.73 -5.44
C ARG A 12 10.03 6.03 -4.83
N GLY A 13 11.11 5.51 -5.43
CA GLY A 13 12.47 5.77 -4.95
C GLY A 13 12.73 5.19 -3.56
N ALA A 14 13.19 6.03 -2.63
CA ALA A 14 13.55 5.62 -1.26
C ALA A 14 12.36 5.64 -0.28
N GLU A 15 11.15 5.93 -0.76
CA GLU A 15 9.98 6.06 0.10
C GLU A 15 9.55 4.72 0.69
N LEU A 16 9.23 4.76 1.98
CA LEU A 16 8.81 3.60 2.75
C LEU A 16 7.29 3.52 2.84
N GLY A 17 6.79 2.30 2.79
CA GLY A 17 5.38 1.99 2.96
C GLY A 17 5.18 0.85 3.94
N THR A 18 3.98 0.72 4.46
CA THR A 18 3.58 -0.39 5.31
C THR A 18 2.36 -1.08 4.74
N VAL A 19 2.45 -2.39 4.54
CA VAL A 19 1.30 -3.18 4.08
C VAL A 19 0.23 -3.21 5.17
N SER A 20 -1.00 -2.86 4.80
CA SER A 20 -2.12 -2.71 5.72
C SER A 20 -3.19 -3.77 5.45
N ALA A 21 -3.66 -4.43 6.51
CA ALA A 21 -4.83 -5.30 6.47
C ALA A 21 -6.13 -4.55 6.82
N ALA A 22 -6.11 -3.21 6.80
CA ALA A 22 -7.27 -2.40 7.18
C ALA A 22 -8.45 -2.60 6.21
N GLY A 23 -9.65 -2.73 6.77
CA GLY A 23 -10.91 -2.88 6.02
C GLY A 23 -11.45 -1.59 5.41
N ARG A 24 -10.70 -0.48 5.42
CA ARG A 24 -11.13 0.80 4.83
C ARG A 24 -10.76 0.89 3.34
N PRO A 25 -11.43 1.74 2.55
CA PRO A 25 -11.10 1.91 1.14
C PRO A 25 -9.65 2.33 0.92
N ALA A 26 -9.07 1.87 -0.18
CA ALA A 26 -7.78 2.33 -0.68
C ALA A 26 -7.96 2.95 -2.07
N TRP A 27 -7.08 3.89 -2.38
CA TRP A 27 -7.12 4.69 -3.58
C TRP A 27 -6.67 3.91 -4.80
N THR A 28 -7.44 4.09 -5.87
CA THR A 28 -7.07 3.85 -7.25
C THR A 28 -7.19 5.17 -8.01
N PRO A 29 -6.56 5.33 -9.18
CA PRO A 29 -6.69 6.53 -10.01
C PRO A 29 -8.14 6.97 -10.28
N ASN A 30 -9.10 6.05 -10.27
CA ASN A 30 -10.49 6.34 -10.64
C ASN A 30 -11.46 6.36 -9.44
N ASP A 31 -11.17 5.63 -8.35
CA ASP A 31 -12.11 5.45 -7.24
C ASP A 31 -11.43 4.98 -5.93
N LEU A 32 -12.16 5.03 -4.81
CA LEU A 32 -11.79 4.44 -3.51
C LEU A 32 -12.52 3.09 -3.32
N THR A 33 -11.78 1.98 -3.32
CA THR A 33 -12.39 0.65 -3.20
C THR A 33 -11.93 -0.09 -1.94
N THR A 34 -12.87 -0.79 -1.30
CA THR A 34 -12.57 -1.66 -0.14
C THR A 34 -11.94 -2.98 -0.57
N GLU A 35 -12.37 -3.50 -1.71
CA GLU A 35 -11.88 -4.74 -2.34
C GLU A 35 -10.80 -4.43 -3.38
N PRO A 36 -9.85 -5.36 -3.60
CA PRO A 36 -8.78 -5.17 -4.56
C PRO A 36 -9.37 -5.04 -5.98
N PRO A 37 -9.00 -4.00 -6.74
CA PRO A 37 -9.45 -3.80 -8.12
C PRO A 37 -8.95 -4.90 -9.06
N ASP A 38 -7.79 -5.46 -8.77
CA ASP A 38 -7.20 -6.58 -9.50
C ASP A 38 -6.56 -7.62 -8.56
N THR A 39 -6.40 -8.84 -9.05
CA THR A 39 -5.82 -9.96 -8.34
C THR A 39 -4.37 -9.66 -7.96
N GLY A 40 -4.02 -9.89 -6.69
CA GLY A 40 -2.66 -9.70 -6.19
C GLY A 40 -2.35 -8.27 -5.72
N MET A 41 -3.32 -7.37 -5.72
CA MET A 41 -3.17 -6.05 -5.11
C MET A 41 -3.30 -6.10 -3.59
N VAL A 42 -2.51 -5.29 -2.90
CA VAL A 42 -2.53 -5.10 -1.44
C VAL A 42 -2.63 -3.63 -1.10
N LYS A 43 -3.13 -3.33 0.10
CA LYS A 43 -3.19 -1.94 0.59
C LYS A 43 -1.86 -1.56 1.20
N VAL A 44 -1.31 -0.44 0.78
CA VAL A 44 -0.10 0.15 1.34
C VAL A 44 -0.41 1.54 1.88
N HIS A 45 0.08 1.82 3.09
CA HIS A 45 0.18 3.19 3.58
C HIS A 45 1.61 3.68 3.32
N TRP A 46 1.76 4.66 2.44
CA TRP A 46 3.06 5.27 2.15
C TRP A 46 3.36 6.38 3.16
N HIS A 47 4.56 6.40 3.73
CA HIS A 47 4.91 7.26 4.86
C HIS A 47 5.03 8.74 4.49
N ASP A 48 5.19 9.04 3.20
CA ASP A 48 5.20 10.39 2.62
C ASP A 48 3.80 10.92 2.27
N SER A 49 2.75 10.11 2.47
CA SER A 49 1.38 10.51 2.17
C SER A 49 1.00 11.74 2.98
N PHE A 50 0.48 12.78 2.31
CA PHE A 50 -0.01 13.99 2.98
C PHE A 50 -1.13 13.69 3.98
N ASP A 51 -2.03 12.77 3.61
CA ASP A 51 -3.03 12.22 4.51
C ASP A 51 -2.48 10.92 5.15
N PRO A 52 -2.24 10.88 6.47
CA PRO A 52 -1.69 9.71 7.15
C PRO A 52 -2.67 8.53 7.24
N GLU A 53 -3.94 8.75 6.85
CA GLU A 53 -4.94 7.69 6.80
C GLU A 53 -5.15 7.13 5.38
N SER A 54 -4.53 7.75 4.36
CA SER A 54 -4.67 7.29 2.98
C SER A 54 -4.04 5.91 2.78
N LEU A 55 -4.75 5.06 2.03
CA LEU A 55 -4.26 3.76 1.59
C LEU A 55 -4.23 3.74 0.08
N TYR A 56 -3.30 2.99 -0.48
CA TYR A 56 -3.10 2.86 -1.93
C TYR A 56 -3.11 1.39 -2.29
N TRP A 57 -3.74 1.04 -3.40
CA TRP A 57 -3.59 -0.28 -3.97
C TRP A 57 -2.28 -0.36 -4.75
N GLU A 58 -1.47 -1.35 -4.42
CA GLU A 58 -0.18 -1.63 -5.07
C GLU A 58 -0.13 -3.13 -5.39
N TYR A 59 0.49 -3.53 -6.50
CA TYR A 59 0.66 -4.96 -6.75
C TYR A 59 1.71 -5.53 -5.81
N ALA A 60 1.38 -6.62 -5.11
CA ALA A 60 2.30 -7.23 -4.15
C ALA A 60 3.63 -7.65 -4.77
N GLN A 61 3.64 -7.98 -6.07
CA GLN A 61 4.83 -8.38 -6.82
C GLN A 61 5.78 -7.21 -7.15
N GLU A 62 5.30 -5.97 -7.09
CA GLU A 62 6.11 -4.76 -7.34
C GLU A 62 6.76 -4.24 -6.05
N LEU A 63 6.25 -4.67 -4.89
CA LEU A 63 6.75 -4.27 -3.58
C LEU A 63 8.00 -5.06 -3.19
N GLN A 64 8.99 -4.35 -2.67
CA GLN A 64 10.21 -4.94 -2.10
C GLN A 64 10.15 -4.85 -0.58
N THR A 65 10.27 -5.99 0.11
CA THR A 65 10.28 -5.99 1.59
C THR A 65 11.61 -5.46 2.11
N VAL A 66 11.54 -4.49 3.01
CA VAL A 66 12.69 -3.99 3.75
C VAL A 66 12.91 -4.90 4.96
N ARG A 67 14.13 -5.42 5.11
CA ARG A 67 14.54 -6.31 6.20
C ARG A 67 15.18 -5.55 7.34
#